data_AF-A0A2V4DMV8-F1
#
_entry.id   AF-A0A2V4DMV8-F1
#
_cell.length_a   1.000
_cell.length_b   1.000
_cell.length_c   1.000
_cell.angle_alpha   90.00
_cell.angle_beta   90.00
_cell.angle_gamma   90.00
#
_symmetry.space_group_name_H-M   'P 1'
#
loop_
_entity.id
_entity.type
_entity.pdbx_description
1 polymer ?
#
loop_
_entity_poly.entity_id
_entity_poly.type
_entity_poly.pdbx_seq_one_letter_code
_entity_poly.pdbx_strand_id
1 'polypeptide(L)'
;MVKPLFLVINLFIVLFPLISNASEHIGFKRIYYDIQDGRPLDIAVWYATNNKQNLITIADNAIFWGSEVITDEIPEIKSTQSPLILLSHGYGGSW
;
A
#
# COMPACT_ATOMS: atom_id res chain seq x y z
N MET A 1 -16.01 23.29 -31.51
CA MET A 1 -15.11 22.12 -31.36
C MET A 1 -14.61 21.89 -29.93
N VAL A 2 -14.64 22.89 -29.03
CA VAL A 2 -14.06 22.78 -27.66
C VAL A 2 -14.99 22.09 -26.63
N LYS A 3 -16.31 22.27 -26.75
CA LYS A 3 -17.32 21.64 -25.87
C LYS A 3 -17.34 20.09 -25.87
N PRO A 4 -17.28 19.39 -27.03
CA PRO A 4 -17.26 17.93 -27.01
C PRO A 4 -15.94 17.39 -26.43
N LEU A 5 -14.82 18.07 -26.68
CA LEU A 5 -13.53 17.71 -26.09
C LEU A 5 -13.54 17.85 -24.56
N PHE A 6 -14.10 18.95 -24.05
CA PHE A 6 -14.27 19.15 -22.61
C PHE A 6 -15.16 18.07 -21.98
N LEU A 7 -16.26 17.68 -22.63
CA LEU A 7 -17.12 16.60 -22.16
C LEU A 7 -16.37 15.26 -22.08
N VAL A 8 -15.61 14.91 -23.13
CA VAL A 8 -14.84 13.67 -23.18
C VAL A 8 -13.77 13.63 -22.09
N ILE A 9 -13.07 14.73 -21.85
CA ILE A 9 -12.05 14.81 -20.79
C ILE A 9 -12.68 14.65 -19.41
N ASN A 10 -13.78 15.35 -19.12
CA ASN A 10 -14.47 15.21 -17.84
C ASN A 10 -15.01 13.80 -17.63
N LEU A 11 -15.55 13.17 -18.68
CA LEU A 11 -16.01 11.80 -18.63
C LEU A 11 -14.85 10.83 -18.35
N PHE A 12 -13.70 11.03 -18.99
CA PHE A 12 -12.49 10.23 -18.73
C PHE A 12 -12.00 10.37 -17.28
N ILE A 13 -12.00 11.58 -16.73
CA ILE A 13 -11.60 11.83 -15.34
C ILE A 13 -12.55 11.12 -14.37
N VAL A 14 -13.86 11.18 -14.61
CA VAL A 14 -14.87 10.54 -13.75
C VAL A 14 -14.81 9.02 -13.83
N LEU A 15 -14.47 8.45 -14.99
CA LEU A 15 -14.41 6.99 -15.20
C LEU A 15 -13.05 6.37 -14.84
N PHE A 16 -12.00 7.18 -14.64
CA PHE A 16 -10.65 6.71 -14.28
C PHE A 16 -10.61 5.76 -13.06
N PRO A 17 -11.40 5.96 -11.98
CA PRO A 17 -11.38 5.07 -10.81
C PRO A 17 -11.84 3.65 -11.12
N LEU A 18 -12.61 3.42 -12.20
CA LEU A 18 -13.08 2.07 -12.58
C LEU A 18 -11.95 1.15 -13.06
N ILE A 19 -10.80 1.73 -13.42
CA ILE A 19 -9.62 1.00 -13.91
C ILE A 19 -8.56 0.90 -12.78
N SER A 20 -8.76 1.62 -11.67
CA SER A 20 -7.90 1.55 -10.50
C SER A 20 -8.05 0.19 -9.81
N ASN A 21 -7.03 -0.64 -9.92
CA ASN A 21 -6.92 -1.90 -9.17
C ASN A 21 -6.36 -1.60 -7.76
N ALA A 22 -7.17 -0.94 -6.93
CA ALA A 22 -6.87 -0.84 -5.51
C ALA A 22 -7.17 -2.21 -4.89
N SER A 23 -6.18 -2.81 -4.20
CA SER A 23 -6.43 -4.02 -3.43
C SER A 23 -7.39 -3.70 -2.29
N GLU A 24 -8.51 -4.41 -2.22
CA GLU A 24 -9.49 -4.25 -1.13
C GLU A 24 -8.93 -4.75 0.21
N HIS A 25 -7.90 -5.61 0.18
CA HIS A 25 -7.27 -6.18 1.36
C HIS A 25 -5.75 -6.01 1.32
N ILE A 26 -5.21 -5.46 2.41
CA ILE A 26 -3.81 -5.08 2.52
C ILE A 26 -3.16 -5.97 3.58
N GLY A 27 -2.25 -6.82 3.15
CA GLY A 27 -1.36 -7.57 4.02
C GLY A 27 -0.23 -6.67 4.54
N PHE A 28 0.24 -6.97 5.75
CA PHE A 28 1.36 -6.29 6.38
C PHE A 28 2.36 -7.30 6.92
N LYS A 29 3.65 -7.02 6.74
CA LYS A 29 4.74 -7.78 7.34
C LYS A 29 5.86 -6.87 7.77
N ARG A 30 6.39 -7.12 8.95
CA ARG A 30 7.60 -6.47 9.46
C ARG A 30 8.79 -7.41 9.26
N ILE A 31 9.86 -6.89 8.68
CA ILE A 31 11.11 -7.60 8.46
C ILE A 31 12.19 -6.89 9.25
N TYR A 32 12.75 -7.58 10.23
CA TYR A 32 13.96 -7.13 10.91
C TYR A 32 15.17 -7.71 10.19
N TYR A 33 15.96 -6.85 9.59
CA TYR A 33 17.17 -7.24 8.88
C TYR A 33 18.39 -6.80 9.67
N ASP A 34 19.05 -7.77 10.27
CA ASP A 34 20.27 -7.61 11.05
C ASP A 34 21.47 -8.06 10.22
N ILE A 35 22.33 -7.12 9.86
CA ILE A 35 23.59 -7.41 9.14
C ILE A 35 24.70 -7.33 10.18
N GLN A 36 25.51 -8.39 10.28
CA GLN A 36 26.72 -8.33 11.08
C GLN A 36 27.61 -7.18 10.56
N ASP A 37 28.00 -6.28 11.47
CA ASP A 37 28.78 -5.07 11.22
C ASP A 37 28.04 -3.91 10.51
N GLY A 38 26.71 -3.99 10.35
CA GLY A 38 25.87 -2.93 9.78
C GLY A 38 24.88 -2.31 10.78
N ARG A 39 24.21 -1.22 10.38
CA ARG A 39 23.05 -0.70 11.12
C ARG A 39 21.84 -1.59 10.83
N PRO A 40 21.17 -2.17 11.85
CA PRO A 40 19.98 -2.98 11.62
C PRO A 40 18.86 -2.15 10.98
N LEU A 41 18.09 -2.80 10.12
CA LEU A 41 16.95 -2.21 9.43
C LEU A 41 15.66 -2.85 9.90
N ASP A 42 14.69 -1.99 10.19
CA ASP A 42 13.32 -2.39 10.50
C ASP A 42 12.42 -1.98 9.34
N ILE A 43 11.96 -2.96 8.58
CA ILE A 43 11.31 -2.75 7.28
C ILE A 43 9.85 -3.14 7.40
N ALA A 44 8.96 -2.22 7.09
CA ALA A 44 7.54 -2.48 6.91
C ALA A 44 7.22 -2.77 5.43
N VAL A 45 6.47 -3.84 5.20
CA VAL A 45 6.05 -4.26 3.86
C VAL A 45 4.53 -4.35 3.83
N TRP A 46 3.91 -3.52 2.98
CA TRP A 46 2.50 -3.62 2.61
C TRP A 46 2.38 -4.29 1.26
N TYR A 47 1.42 -5.20 1.13
CA TYR A 47 1.18 -5.97 -0.09
C TYR A 47 -0.29 -6.33 -0.22
N ALA A 48 -0.75 -6.67 -1.43
CA ALA A 48 -2.10 -7.17 -1.63
C ALA A 48 -2.24 -8.59 -1.07
N THR A 49 -3.38 -8.93 -0.46
CA THR A 49 -3.71 -10.29 -0.02
C THR A 49 -5.15 -10.64 -0.41
N ASN A 50 -5.46 -11.94 -0.47
CA ASN A 50 -6.81 -12.44 -0.68
C ASN A 50 -7.58 -12.70 0.62
N ASN A 51 -6.88 -12.69 1.78
CA ASN A 51 -7.54 -12.88 3.07
C ASN A 51 -8.39 -11.63 3.41
N LYS A 52 -9.53 -11.84 4.07
CA LYS A 52 -10.45 -10.78 4.52
C LYS A 52 -10.62 -10.74 6.04
N GLN A 53 -9.91 -11.60 6.76
CA GLN A 53 -10.08 -11.83 8.19
C GLN A 53 -8.91 -11.25 8.98
N ASN A 54 -9.10 -11.08 10.30
CA ASN A 54 -8.06 -10.64 11.22
C ASN A 54 -7.47 -9.26 10.91
N LEU A 55 -8.32 -8.32 10.49
CA LEU A 55 -7.93 -6.92 10.35
C LEU A 55 -7.48 -6.38 11.71
N ILE A 56 -6.31 -5.75 11.70
CA ILE A 56 -5.80 -4.98 12.82
C ILE A 56 -5.40 -3.59 12.35
N THR A 57 -5.46 -2.62 13.26
CA THR A 57 -4.98 -1.26 12.99
C THR A 57 -3.50 -1.15 13.38
N ILE A 58 -2.67 -0.68 12.45
CA ILE A 58 -1.25 -0.37 12.69
C ILE A 58 -0.97 1.12 12.48
N ALA A 59 0.18 1.60 12.96
CA ALA A 59 0.65 2.99 12.81
C ALA A 59 -0.26 4.07 13.44
N ASP A 60 -1.31 3.66 14.16
CA ASP A 60 -2.18 4.56 14.90
C ASP A 60 -1.42 5.22 16.06
N ASN A 61 -1.58 6.53 16.21
CA ASN A 61 -0.98 7.29 17.28
C ASN A 61 -1.77 8.57 17.57
N ALA A 62 -1.33 9.36 18.54
CA ALA A 62 -2.03 10.57 18.98
C ALA A 62 -2.22 11.65 17.89
N ILE A 63 -1.49 11.57 16.78
CA ILE A 63 -1.49 12.57 15.70
C ILE A 63 -2.04 11.99 14.38
N PHE A 64 -1.84 10.69 14.13
CA PHE A 64 -2.24 10.03 12.89
C PHE A 64 -3.18 8.86 13.14
N TRP A 65 -4.22 8.79 12.32
CA TRP A 65 -5.06 7.60 12.20
C TRP A 65 -4.27 6.46 11.59
N GLY A 66 -4.38 5.29 12.21
CA GLY A 66 -3.76 4.08 11.71
C GLY A 66 -4.40 3.53 10.44
N SER A 67 -3.77 2.50 9.90
CA SER A 67 -4.22 1.77 8.72
C SER A 67 -4.66 0.36 9.09
N GLU A 68 -5.77 -0.10 8.53
CA GLU A 68 -6.23 -1.48 8.69
C GLU A 68 -5.45 -2.42 7.77
N VAL A 69 -4.87 -3.47 8.35
CA VAL A 69 -4.05 -4.45 7.65
C VAL A 69 -4.27 -5.86 8.19
N ILE A 70 -3.83 -6.87 7.43
CA ILE A 70 -3.83 -8.27 7.81
C ILE A 70 -2.37 -8.73 7.98
N THR A 71 -1.97 -9.07 9.19
CA THR A 71 -0.55 -9.34 9.52
C THR A 71 -0.11 -10.75 9.15
N ASP A 72 1.12 -10.88 8.66
CA ASP A 72 1.82 -12.15 8.39
C ASP A 72 1.08 -13.12 7.45
N GLU A 73 0.24 -12.56 6.58
CA GLU A 73 -0.56 -13.31 5.64
C GLU A 73 0.20 -13.64 4.34
N ILE A 74 -0.33 -14.58 3.56
CA ILE A 74 0.21 -14.90 2.25
C ILE A 74 -0.14 -13.76 1.25
N PRO A 75 0.84 -13.25 0.49
CA PRO A 75 0.56 -12.29 -0.57
C PRO A 75 -0.37 -12.86 -1.65
N GLU A 76 -1.17 -11.98 -2.26
CA GLU A 76 -2.05 -12.34 -3.37
C GLU A 76 -1.25 -12.96 -4.52
N ILE A 77 -1.65 -14.16 -4.93
CA ILE A 77 -1.04 -14.87 -6.05
C ILE A 77 -1.64 -14.31 -7.35
N LYS A 78 -0.82 -13.56 -8.10
CA LYS A 78 -1.18 -13.03 -9.42
C LYS A 78 -0.39 -13.73 -10.52
N SER A 79 -0.95 -13.74 -11.73
CA SER A 79 -0.25 -14.16 -12.94
C SER A 79 0.86 -13.19 -13.36
N THR A 80 0.82 -11.95 -12.85
CA THR A 80 1.80 -10.90 -13.11
C THR A 80 2.44 -10.43 -11.80
N GLN A 81 3.71 -10.04 -11.86
CA GLN A 81 4.40 -9.45 -10.71
C GLN A 81 3.89 -8.04 -10.43
N SER A 82 3.74 -7.71 -9.15
CA SER A 82 3.41 -6.34 -8.74
C SER A 82 4.67 -5.46 -8.78
N PRO A 83 4.57 -4.17 -9.15
CA PRO A 83 5.69 -3.25 -9.04
C PRO A 83 6.12 -3.12 -7.57
N LEU A 84 7.43 -3.07 -7.34
CA LEU A 84 7.99 -2.84 -6.02
C LEU A 84 8.30 -1.36 -5.84
N ILE A 85 7.75 -0.75 -4.79
CA ILE A 85 8.02 0.64 -4.41
C ILE A 85 8.82 0.60 -3.11
N LEU A 86 10.00 1.23 -3.11
CA LEU A 86 10.80 1.42 -1.91
C LEU A 86 10.63 2.86 -1.41
N LEU A 87 10.19 2.99 -0.15
CA LEU A 87 10.02 4.27 0.52
C LEU A 87 10.99 4.36 1.69
N SER A 88 11.68 5.49 1.80
CA SER A 88 12.46 5.86 2.98
C SER A 88 11.76 7.02 3.66
N HIS A 89 11.43 6.88 4.93
CA HIS A 89 10.88 7.98 5.71
C HIS A 89 11.93 9.07 5.94
N GLY A 90 11.46 10.27 6.28
CA GLY A 90 12.31 11.38 6.71
C GLY A 90 12.87 11.18 8.12
N TYR A 91 13.76 12.08 8.56
CA TYR A 91 14.31 12.06 9.91
C TYR A 91 13.20 12.11 10.98
N GLY A 92 13.26 11.19 11.96
CA GLY A 92 12.24 11.06 13.01
C GLY A 92 10.93 10.41 12.57
N GLY A 93 10.79 10.05 11.28
CA GLY A 93 9.65 9.29 10.79
C GLY A 93 9.68 7.83 11.23
N SER A 94 8.50 7.21 11.21
CA SER A 94 8.31 5.77 11.30
C SER A 94 7.43 5.30 10.15
N TRP A 95 7.19 3.99 10.12
CA TRP A 95 6.04 3.42 9.44
C TRP A 95 4.85 3.31 10.39
#